data_AF-O32818-F1
#
_entry.id   AF-O32818-F1
#
_cell.length_a   1.000
_cell.length_b   1.000
_cell.length_c   1.000
_cell.angle_alpha   90.00
_cell.angle_beta   90.00
_cell.angle_gamma   90.00
#
_symmetry.space_group_name_H-M   'P 1'
#
loop_
_entity.id
_entity.type
_entity.pdbx_description
1 polymer ?
#
loop_
_entity_poly.entity_id
_entity_poly.type
_entity_poly.pdbx_seq_one_letter_code
_entity_poly.pdbx_strand_id
1 'polypeptide(L)'
;MDLKNNFWKDYPALEKELAQVHQLMKSHVTIKNSDVKSAIFDIFDAGGKMLRPAYLLLFSGFTDLSESERLALAASVEMMHTATLVHDDVID
;
A
#
# COMPACT_ATOMS: atom_id res chain seq x y z
N MET A 1 -9.49 -0.29 9.88
CA MET A 1 -9.36 0.69 8.79
C MET A 1 -9.81 -0.08 7.55
N ASP A 2 -11.02 0.20 7.07
CA ASP A 2 -11.61 -0.59 5.99
C ASP A 2 -10.80 -0.39 4.73
N LEU A 3 -10.11 -1.44 4.29
CA LEU A 3 -9.82 -1.59 2.88
C LEU A 3 -11.20 -1.58 2.21
N LYS A 4 -11.58 -0.48 1.55
CA LYS A 4 -12.89 -0.31 0.86
C LYS A 4 -13.19 -1.42 -0.16
N ASN A 5 -12.26 -2.32 -0.38
CA ASN A 5 -12.33 -3.38 -1.36
C ASN A 5 -12.46 -4.75 -0.67
N ASN A 6 -13.64 -5.33 -0.81
CA ASN A 6 -14.00 -6.68 -0.40
C ASN A 6 -13.26 -7.80 -1.17
N PHE A 7 -12.14 -7.51 -1.84
CA PHE A 7 -11.46 -8.49 -2.69
C PHE A 7 -10.75 -9.58 -1.88
N TRP A 8 -10.23 -9.26 -0.70
CA TRP A 8 -9.40 -10.16 0.12
C TRP A 8 -10.11 -10.77 1.33
N LYS A 9 -11.43 -10.59 1.45
CA LYS A 9 -12.24 -11.06 2.58
C LYS A 9 -12.19 -12.59 2.82
N ASP A 10 -11.96 -13.37 1.76
CA ASP A 10 -11.78 -14.83 1.87
C ASP A 10 -10.37 -15.22 2.38
N TYR A 11 -9.47 -14.24 2.53
CA TYR A 11 -8.08 -14.38 2.98
C TYR A 11 -7.78 -13.42 4.16
N PRO A 12 -8.38 -13.62 5.35
CA PRO A 12 -8.36 -12.65 6.46
C PRO A 12 -6.95 -12.36 7.01
N ALA A 13 -6.04 -13.33 6.94
CA ALA A 13 -4.64 -13.11 7.32
C ALA A 13 -3.95 -12.12 6.37
N LEU A 14 -4.14 -12.29 5.07
CA LEU A 14 -3.59 -11.41 4.04
C LEU A 14 -4.25 -10.03 4.09
N GLU A 15 -5.56 -9.96 4.32
CA GLU A 15 -6.29 -8.71 4.50
C GLU A 15 -5.70 -7.88 5.66
N LYS A 16 -5.39 -8.53 6.79
CA LYS A 16 -4.75 -7.89 7.93
C LYS A 16 -3.35 -7.37 7.58
N GLU A 17 -2.53 -8.16 6.88
CA GLU A 17 -1.20 -7.74 6.45
C GLU A 17 -1.27 -6.55 5.47
N LEU A 18 -2.23 -6.56 4.54
CA LEU A 18 -2.47 -5.45 3.62
C LEU A 18 -2.88 -4.16 4.34
N ALA A 19 -3.68 -4.27 5.41
CA ALA A 19 -3.98 -3.12 6.27
C ALA A 19 -2.73 -2.57 6.98
N GLN A 20 -1.80 -3.45 7.41
CA GLN A 20 -0.52 -3.03 7.96
C GLN A 20 0.35 -2.33 6.91
N VAL A 21 0.38 -2.86 5.68
CA VAL A 21 1.09 -2.23 4.54
C VAL A 21 0.54 -0.82 4.29
N HIS A 22 -0.78 -0.66 4.20
CA HIS A 22 -1.42 0.64 3.97
C HIS A 22 -1.09 1.65 5.07
N GLN A 23 -1.14 1.22 6.33
CA GLN A 23 -0.75 2.06 7.46
C GLN A 23 0.74 2.46 7.41
N LEU A 24 1.61 1.52 7.00
CA LEU A 24 3.03 1.78 6.86
C LEU A 24 3.30 2.84 5.78
N MET A 25 2.65 2.73 4.62
CA MET A 25 2.71 3.75 3.56
C MET A 25 2.38 5.14 4.10
N LYS A 26 1.26 5.29 4.82
CA LYS A 26 0.84 6.56 5.42
C LYS A 26 1.84 7.10 6.45
N SER A 27 2.40 6.23 7.28
CA SER A 27 3.38 6.62 8.31
C SER A 27 4.69 7.17 7.73
N HIS A 28 5.03 6.78 6.49
CA HIS A 28 6.25 7.23 5.82
C HIS A 28 6.07 8.50 4.96
N VAL A 29 4.87 9.05 4.84
CA VAL A 29 4.64 10.33 4.15
C VAL A 29 5.00 11.50 5.06
N THR A 30 6.17 12.10 4.82
CA THR A 30 6.63 13.31 5.52
C THR A 30 6.56 14.51 4.59
N ILE A 31 5.49 15.29 4.70
CA ILE A 31 5.23 16.48 3.87
C ILE A 31 4.82 17.65 4.76
N LYS A 32 5.43 18.82 4.51
CA LYS A 32 5.16 20.06 5.27
C LYS A 32 3.85 20.73 4.87
N ASN A 33 3.51 20.70 3.57
CA ASN A 33 2.28 21.26 3.06
C ASN A 33 1.10 20.32 3.40
N SER A 34 0.13 20.83 4.15
CA SER A 34 -1.04 20.07 4.61
C SER A 34 -1.95 19.62 3.46
N ASP A 35 -2.13 20.47 2.46
CA ASP A 35 -3.03 20.22 1.34
C ASP A 35 -2.46 19.11 0.45
N VAL A 36 -1.15 19.17 0.16
CA VAL A 36 -0.45 18.11 -0.56
C VAL A 36 -0.46 16.79 0.22
N LYS A 37 -0.27 16.85 1.55
CA LYS A 37 -0.35 15.65 2.39
C LYS A 37 -1.75 15.03 2.35
N SER A 38 -2.80 15.85 2.41
CA SER A 38 -4.19 15.39 2.32
C SER A 38 -4.44 14.73 0.96
N ALA A 39 -4.05 15.38 -0.14
CA ALA A 39 -4.22 14.84 -1.49
C ALA A 39 -3.57 13.45 -1.65
N ILE A 40 -2.36 13.25 -1.10
CA ILE A 40 -1.71 11.93 -1.13
C ILE A 40 -2.48 10.90 -0.30
N PHE A 41 -2.98 11.29 0.87
CA PHE A 41 -3.78 10.38 1.69
C PHE A 41 -5.10 10.02 1.03
N ASP A 42 -5.73 10.97 0.34
CA ASP A 42 -6.93 10.73 -0.45
C ASP A 42 -6.65 9.74 -1.59
N ILE A 43 -5.50 9.82 -2.26
CA ILE A 43 -5.08 8.84 -3.27
C ILE A 43 -4.91 7.45 -2.64
N PHE A 44 -4.24 7.36 -1.48
CA PHE A 44 -4.09 6.07 -0.78
C PHE A 44 -5.43 5.49 -0.29
N ASP A 45 -6.40 6.35 0.06
CA ASP A 45 -7.72 5.96 0.58
C ASP A 45 -8.81 5.80 -0.51
N ALA A 46 -8.54 6.28 -1.73
CA ALA A 46 -9.31 5.95 -2.92
C ALA A 46 -9.26 4.43 -3.17
N GLY A 47 -8.15 3.80 -2.74
CA GLY A 47 -8.01 2.36 -2.62
C GLY A 47 -7.58 1.70 -3.91
N GLY A 48 -7.86 0.41 -4.01
CA GLY A 48 -7.44 -0.44 -5.11
C GLY A 48 -7.56 -1.90 -4.69
N LYS A 49 -7.15 -2.82 -5.57
CA LYS A 49 -7.07 -4.23 -5.22
C LYS A 49 -5.81 -4.58 -4.42
N MET A 50 -4.85 -3.67 -4.32
CA MET A 50 -3.56 -3.90 -3.66
C MET A 50 -2.88 -5.20 -4.13
N LEU A 51 -3.01 -5.53 -5.43
CA LEU A 51 -2.53 -6.80 -5.98
C LEU A 51 -1.01 -6.95 -5.81
N ARG A 52 -0.26 -5.87 -6.02
CA ARG A 52 1.21 -5.87 -5.95
C ARG A 52 1.72 -6.20 -4.54
N PRO A 53 1.30 -5.48 -3.47
CA PRO A 53 1.71 -5.86 -2.12
C PRO A 53 1.16 -7.22 -1.72
N ALA A 54 -0.04 -7.62 -2.17
CA ALA A 54 -0.59 -8.94 -1.85
C ALA A 54 0.27 -10.08 -2.40
N TYR A 55 0.67 -10.01 -3.68
CA TYR A 55 1.57 -11.00 -4.26
C TYR A 55 2.93 -11.01 -3.56
N LEU A 56 3.48 -9.83 -3.24
CA LEU A 56 4.74 -9.76 -2.50
C LEU A 56 4.66 -10.46 -1.15
N LEU A 57 3.60 -10.19 -0.37
CA LEU A 57 3.40 -10.83 0.93
C LEU A 57 3.25 -12.35 0.81
N LEU A 58 2.44 -12.82 -0.15
CA LEU A 58 2.26 -14.25 -0.40
C LEU A 58 3.57 -14.95 -0.76
N PHE A 59 4.39 -14.36 -1.64
CA PHE A 59 5.66 -14.95 -2.04
C PHE A 59 6.76 -14.78 -0.99
N SER A 60 6.68 -13.76 -0.13
CA SER A 60 7.65 -13.56 0.96
C SER A 60 7.65 -14.71 1.97
N GLY A 61 6.55 -15.47 2.07
CA GLY A 61 6.48 -16.66 2.91
C GLY A 61 7.43 -17.81 2.50
N PHE A 62 8.04 -17.73 1.32
CA PHE A 62 9.08 -18.67 0.85
C PHE A 62 10.51 -18.16 1.09
N THR A 63 10.68 -17.11 1.90
CA THR A 63 11.97 -16.45 2.16
C THR A 63 12.21 -16.33 3.66
N ASP A 64 13.43 -15.99 4.06
CA ASP A 64 13.81 -15.74 5.46
C ASP A 64 13.58 -14.27 5.89
N LEU A 65 12.78 -13.51 5.13
CA LEU A 65 12.48 -12.11 5.45
C LEU A 65 11.68 -12.02 6.77
N SER A 66 12.09 -11.09 7.62
CA SER A 66 11.32 -10.73 8.81
C SER A 66 9.98 -10.09 8.42
N GLU A 67 9.03 -10.09 9.36
CA GLU A 67 7.73 -9.44 9.17
C GLU A 67 7.88 -7.95 8.80
N SER A 68 8.79 -7.25 9.44
CA SER A 68 9.07 -5.84 9.14
C SER A 68 9.60 -5.64 7.73
N GLU A 69 10.48 -6.52 7.24
CA GLU A 69 11.08 -6.39 5.92
C GLU A 69 10.05 -6.64 4.82
N ARG A 70 9.25 -7.71 4.93
CA ARG A 70 8.20 -8.00 3.93
C ARG A 70 7.13 -6.91 3.87
N LEU A 71 6.73 -6.34 5.02
CA LEU A 71 5.78 -5.22 5.08
C LEU A 71 6.38 -3.96 4.45
N ALA A 72 7.64 -3.64 4.74
CA ALA A 72 8.34 -2.49 4.15
C ALA A 72 8.52 -2.62 2.64
N LEU A 73 8.84 -3.83 2.15
CA LEU A 73 8.94 -4.10 0.71
C LEU A 73 7.58 -3.99 0.01
N ALA A 74 6.52 -4.57 0.59
CA ALA A 74 5.16 -4.45 0.07
C ALA A 74 4.71 -2.98 -0.03
N ALA A 75 4.94 -2.20 1.04
CA ALA A 75 4.63 -0.77 1.05
C ALA A 75 5.44 -0.01 -0.01
N SER A 76 6.73 -0.30 -0.13
CA SER A 76 7.61 0.37 -1.10
C SER A 76 7.17 0.13 -2.54
N VAL A 77 6.76 -1.10 -2.89
CA VAL A 77 6.26 -1.43 -4.22
C VAL A 77 4.95 -0.70 -4.53
N GLU A 78 4.02 -0.64 -3.58
CA GLU A 78 2.74 0.05 -3.80
C GLU A 78 2.90 1.57 -3.84
N MET A 79 3.80 2.15 -3.03
CA MET A 79 4.16 3.56 -3.11
C MET A 79 4.76 3.91 -4.46
N MET A 80 5.67 3.08 -4.98
CA MET A 80 6.27 3.28 -6.31
C MET A 80 5.20 3.19 -7.41
N HIS A 81 4.29 2.21 -7.33
CA HIS A 81 3.16 2.12 -8.26
C HIS A 81 2.25 3.36 -8.20
N THR A 82 1.94 3.84 -6.99
CA THR A 82 1.09 5.02 -6.83
C THR A 82 1.76 6.27 -7.41
N ALA A 83 3.08 6.40 -7.24
CA ALA A 83 3.84 7.49 -7.82
C ALA A 83 3.78 7.47 -9.36
N THR A 84 3.88 6.31 -10.01
CA THR A 84 3.74 6.26 -11.48
C THR A 84 2.35 6.70 -11.93
N LEU A 85 1.29 6.29 -11.24
CA LEU A 85 -0.08 6.72 -11.56
C LEU A 85 -0.26 8.24 -11.49
N VAL A 86 0.23 8.87 -10.41
CA VAL A 86 0.14 10.33 -10.26
C VAL A 86 0.92 11.05 -11.36
N HIS A 87 2.07 10.52 -11.76
CA HIS A 87 2.85 11.09 -12.85
C HIS A 87 2.15 10.91 -14.20
N ASP A 88 1.57 9.73 -14.46
CA ASP A 88 0.83 9.44 -15.69
C ASP A 88 -0.40 10.37 -15.82
N ASP A 89 -1.18 10.54 -14.74
CA ASP A 89 -2.37 11.42 -14.69
C ASP A 89 -2.07 12.91 -14.94
N VAL A 90 -0.82 13.36 -14.78
CA VAL A 90 -0.39 14.74 -15.06
C VAL A 90 0.11 14.89 -16.51
N ILE A 91 0.61 13.81 -17.10
CA ILE A 91 1.09 13.80 -18.48
C ILE A 91 -0.10 13.70 -19.45
N ASP A 92 -1.11 12.89 -19.10
CA ASP A 92 -2.36 12.73 -19.84
C ASP A 92 -3.26 13.98 -19.74
#